data_AF-A0A4Y2KV57-F1
#
_entry.id   AF-A0A4Y2KV57-F1
#
_cell.length_a   1.000
_cell.length_b   1.000
_cell.length_c   1.000
_cell.angle_alpha   90.00
_cell.angle_beta   90.00
_cell.angle_gamma   90.00
#
_symmetry.space_group_name_H-M   'P 1'
#
loop_
_entity.id
_entity.type
_entity.pdbx_description
1 polymer ?
#
loop_
_entity_poly.entity_id
_entity_poly.type
_entity_poly.pdbx_seq_one_letter_code
_entity_poly.pdbx_strand_id
1 'polypeptide(L)'
;MTLKLIERNPFRFKLVRGISYLSLNIIISASSQSCVQKVETALATFVDCHQMTAVTADKVKSEFCKFIASPHVKKGMLEFKHESKRLDVFYSSLMNKNTNYQNLFMFVKNVLIMSRGNEVESGLRINKAMLIENMQERSVNTLRTVHDAVSNSGCLFKVDIEKQMILPARNAHSYYHEELKEKKNVLRKSLKNKHLKIRGTKRNQSEENENPTSSREANS
;
A
#
# COMPACT_ATOMS: atom_id res chain seq x y z
N MET A 1 -13.44 18.94 6.34
CA MET A 1 -12.98 17.58 5.96
C MET A 1 -12.57 17.45 4.49
N THR A 2 -12.96 18.36 3.60
CA THR A 2 -12.68 18.30 2.15
C THR A 2 -11.21 18.59 1.78
N LEU A 3 -10.52 19.49 2.48
CA LEU A 3 -9.12 19.84 2.19
C LEU A 3 -8.16 18.65 2.33
N LYS A 4 -8.29 17.85 3.40
CA LYS A 4 -7.47 16.63 3.60
C LYS A 4 -7.73 15.56 2.54
N LEU A 5 -8.93 15.51 1.98
CA LEU A 5 -9.28 14.60 0.88
C LEU A 5 -8.62 15.05 -0.43
N ILE A 6 -8.59 16.36 -0.69
CA ILE A 6 -7.93 16.96 -1.85
C ILE A 6 -6.41 16.84 -1.74
N GLU A 7 -5.84 17.02 -0.53
CA GLU A 7 -4.40 16.83 -0.29
C GLU A 7 -3.94 15.40 -0.56
N ARG A 8 -4.80 14.42 -0.27
CA ARG A 8 -4.55 13.00 -0.53
C ARG A 8 -4.98 12.53 -1.92
N ASN A 9 -5.56 13.42 -2.73
CA ASN A 9 -6.02 13.06 -4.06
C ASN A 9 -4.81 12.87 -5.00
N PRO A 10 -4.62 11.68 -5.60
CA PRO A 10 -3.51 11.42 -6.50
C PRO A 10 -3.53 12.31 -7.76
N PHE A 11 -4.69 12.82 -8.18
CA PHE A 11 -4.79 13.77 -9.29
C PHE A 11 -4.20 15.16 -9.00
N ARG A 12 -3.79 15.45 -7.75
CA ARG A 12 -3.02 16.67 -7.45
C ARG A 12 -1.69 16.66 -8.22
N PHE A 13 -1.06 15.50 -8.35
CA PHE A 13 0.23 15.36 -9.00
C PHE A 13 0.10 15.51 -10.52
N LYS A 14 0.93 16.38 -11.11
CA LYS A 14 0.99 16.60 -12.56
C LYS A 14 1.25 15.28 -13.30
N LEU A 15 2.13 14.46 -12.75
CA LEU A 15 2.48 13.16 -13.29
C LEU A 15 1.27 12.22 -13.39
N VAL A 16 0.48 12.10 -12.33
CA VAL A 16 -0.71 11.23 -12.31
C VAL A 16 -1.75 11.70 -13.31
N ARG A 17 -1.96 13.03 -13.41
CA ARG A 17 -2.85 13.61 -14.44
C ARG A 17 -2.35 13.31 -15.86
N GLY A 18 -1.05 13.43 -16.08
CA GLY A 18 -0.41 13.06 -17.34
C GLY A 18 -0.65 11.60 -17.67
N ILE A 19 -0.24 10.68 -16.78
CA ILE A 19 -0.33 9.21 -16.95
C ILE A 19 -1.76 8.69 -17.17
N SER A 20 -2.81 9.45 -16.81
CA SER A 20 -4.21 9.07 -17.06
C SER A 20 -4.50 8.71 -18.52
N TYR A 21 -3.66 9.12 -19.48
CA TYR A 21 -3.80 8.70 -20.88
C TYR A 21 -3.67 7.18 -21.07
N LEU A 22 -3.03 6.42 -20.17
CA LEU A 22 -2.89 4.96 -20.30
C LEU A 22 -4.18 4.19 -20.04
N SER A 23 -5.22 4.85 -19.54
CA SER A 23 -6.54 4.25 -19.41
C SER A 23 -7.18 4.12 -20.79
N LEU A 24 -7.49 2.88 -21.20
CA LEU A 24 -8.04 2.59 -22.53
C LEU A 24 -9.32 3.39 -22.81
N ASN A 25 -10.19 3.55 -21.81
CA ASN A 25 -11.40 4.37 -21.93
C ASN A 25 -11.10 5.81 -22.35
N ILE A 26 -10.02 6.41 -21.82
CA ILE A 26 -9.61 7.78 -22.14
C ILE A 26 -9.02 7.84 -23.56
N ILE A 27 -8.26 6.83 -23.99
CA ILE A 27 -7.71 6.77 -25.35
C ILE A 27 -8.83 6.64 -26.39
N ILE A 28 -9.87 5.88 -26.06
CA ILE A 28 -11.03 5.63 -26.95
C ILE A 28 -11.97 6.85 -26.98
N SER A 29 -12.22 7.49 -25.83
CA SER A 29 -13.21 8.57 -25.71
C SER A 29 -12.66 9.96 -26.02
N ALA A 30 -11.35 10.18 -25.88
CA ALA A 30 -10.75 11.49 -26.07
C ALA A 30 -10.33 11.72 -27.53
N SER A 31 -10.31 12.99 -27.96
CA SER A 31 -9.64 13.37 -29.19
C SER A 31 -8.14 13.03 -29.09
N SER A 32 -7.53 12.64 -30.21
CA SER A 32 -6.09 12.29 -30.25
C SER A 32 -5.22 13.40 -29.66
N GLN A 33 -5.63 14.67 -29.85
CA GLN A 33 -4.96 15.86 -29.36
C GLN A 33 -4.96 15.97 -27.82
N SER A 34 -6.09 15.69 -27.16
CA SER A 34 -6.16 15.73 -25.69
C SER A 34 -5.30 14.64 -25.04
N CYS A 35 -5.22 13.48 -25.69
CA CYS A 35 -4.37 12.37 -25.25
C CYS A 35 -2.88 12.73 -25.36
N VAL A 36 -2.47 13.36 -26.46
CA VAL A 36 -1.09 13.82 -26.68
C VAL A 36 -0.67 14.86 -25.64
N GLN A 37 -1.51 15.84 -25.31
CA GLN A 37 -1.21 16.86 -24.29
C GLN A 37 -0.96 16.24 -22.90
N LYS A 38 -1.71 15.20 -22.55
CA LYS A 38 -1.50 14.45 -21.30
C LYS A 38 -0.16 13.72 -21.28
N VAL A 39 0.22 13.09 -22.39
CA VAL A 39 1.54 12.46 -22.55
C VAL A 39 2.64 13.50 -22.42
N GLU A 40 2.53 14.65 -23.08
CA GLU A 40 3.51 15.74 -23.00
C GLU A 40 3.71 16.21 -21.55
N THR A 41 2.62 16.35 -20.80
CA THR A 41 2.68 16.72 -19.38
C THR A 41 3.43 15.67 -18.55
N ALA A 42 3.21 14.38 -18.85
CA ALA A 42 3.93 13.29 -18.18
C ALA A 42 5.42 13.30 -18.55
N LEU A 43 5.74 13.45 -19.84
CA LEU A 43 7.12 13.49 -20.33
C LEU A 43 7.89 14.68 -19.76
N ALA A 44 7.29 15.88 -19.73
CA ALA A 44 7.89 17.05 -19.10
C ALA A 44 8.25 16.78 -17.63
N THR A 45 7.34 16.14 -16.88
CA THR A 45 7.61 15.78 -15.49
C THR A 45 8.78 14.79 -15.34
N PHE A 46 8.95 13.85 -16.28
CA PHE A 46 10.08 12.91 -16.26
C PHE A 46 11.40 13.58 -16.64
N VAL A 47 11.38 14.57 -17.54
CA VAL A 47 12.55 15.38 -17.89
C VAL A 47 12.97 16.25 -16.70
N ASP A 48 12.01 16.91 -16.05
CA ASP A 48 12.24 17.75 -14.86
C ASP A 48 12.85 16.93 -13.71
N CYS A 49 12.45 15.68 -13.54
CA CYS A 49 12.98 14.76 -12.54
C CYS A 49 14.29 14.06 -12.97
N HIS A 50 14.90 14.47 -14.08
CA HIS A 50 16.11 13.86 -14.66
C HIS A 50 16.00 12.34 -14.91
N GLN A 51 14.78 11.81 -15.06
CA GLN A 51 14.54 10.40 -15.35
C GLN A 51 14.66 10.07 -16.85
N MET A 52 14.61 11.09 -17.71
CA MET A 52 14.86 10.95 -19.15
C MET A 52 15.43 12.24 -19.74
N THR A 53 16.05 12.14 -20.92
CA THR A 53 16.50 13.32 -21.68
C THR A 53 15.38 13.89 -22.55
N ALA A 54 15.45 15.19 -22.86
CA ALA A 54 14.51 15.85 -23.77
C ALA A 54 14.46 15.16 -25.16
N VAL A 55 15.62 14.73 -25.67
CA VAL A 55 15.72 14.00 -26.95
C VAL A 55 14.96 12.68 -26.90
N THR A 56 15.05 11.94 -25.79
CA THR A 56 14.28 10.71 -25.59
C THR A 56 12.79 11.00 -25.48
N ALA A 57 12.41 12.08 -24.79
CA ALA A 57 11.00 12.48 -24.65
C ALA A 57 10.36 12.78 -26.02
N ASP A 58 11.06 13.49 -26.91
CA ASP A 58 10.57 13.78 -28.26
C ASP A 58 10.39 12.51 -29.11
N LYS A 59 11.32 11.54 -28.97
CA LYS A 59 11.18 10.22 -29.60
C LYS A 59 9.94 9.49 -29.08
N VAL A 60 9.73 9.45 -27.76
CA VAL A 60 8.55 8.82 -27.15
C VAL A 60 7.26 9.46 -27.66
N LYS A 61 7.22 10.79 -27.75
CA LYS A 61 6.07 11.53 -28.30
C LYS A 61 5.78 11.15 -29.75
N SER A 62 6.80 11.12 -30.61
CA SER A 62 6.66 10.72 -32.01
C SER A 62 6.14 9.29 -32.16
N GLU A 63 6.71 8.36 -31.38
CA GLU A 63 6.28 6.95 -31.34
C GLU A 63 4.83 6.82 -30.86
N PHE A 64 4.44 7.59 -29.85
CA PHE A 64 3.08 7.60 -29.32
C PHE A 64 2.03 8.07 -30.33
N CYS A 65 2.33 9.14 -31.08
CA CYS A 65 1.43 9.63 -32.14
C CYS A 65 1.21 8.54 -33.21
N LYS A 66 2.27 7.83 -33.60
CA LYS A 66 2.17 6.69 -34.54
C LYS A 66 1.37 5.52 -33.95
N PHE A 67 1.57 5.25 -32.66
CA PHE A 67 0.88 4.19 -31.94
C PHE A 67 -0.64 4.41 -31.89
N ILE A 68 -1.09 5.63 -31.55
CA ILE A 68 -2.53 5.98 -31.56
C ILE A 68 -3.11 6.01 -32.96
N ALA A 69 -2.35 6.44 -33.96
CA ALA A 69 -2.82 6.48 -35.34
C ALA A 69 -3.09 5.08 -35.91
N SER A 70 -2.45 4.03 -35.38
CA SER A 70 -2.59 2.66 -35.88
C SER A 70 -3.99 2.07 -35.62
N PRO A 71 -4.71 1.61 -36.66
CA PRO A 71 -6.05 1.04 -36.50
C PRO A 71 -6.04 -0.29 -35.73
N HIS A 72 -4.95 -1.06 -35.82
CA HIS A 72 -4.80 -2.31 -35.09
C HIS A 72 -4.79 -2.09 -33.56
N VAL A 73 -4.14 -1.01 -33.12
CA VAL A 73 -4.07 -0.64 -31.71
C VAL A 73 -5.45 -0.24 -31.19
N LYS A 74 -6.18 0.60 -31.94
CA LYS A 74 -7.55 1.01 -31.57
C LYS A 74 -8.50 -0.18 -31.44
N LYS A 75 -8.44 -1.11 -32.40
CA LYS A 75 -9.25 -2.35 -32.34
C LYS A 75 -8.89 -3.19 -31.11
N GLY A 76 -7.61 -3.40 -30.85
CA GLY A 76 -7.15 -4.13 -29.67
C GLY A 76 -7.56 -3.47 -28.35
N MET A 77 -7.66 -2.14 -28.31
CA MET A 77 -8.15 -1.41 -27.14
C MET A 77 -9.66 -1.57 -26.91
N LEU A 78 -10.47 -1.62 -27.96
CA LEU A 78 -11.91 -1.84 -27.86
C LEU A 78 -12.25 -3.27 -27.40
N GLU A 79 -11.45 -4.25 -27.81
CA GLU A 79 -11.64 -5.67 -27.46
C GLU A 79 -11.07 -6.02 -26.07
N PHE A 80 -10.29 -5.12 -25.46
CA PHE A 80 -9.63 -5.38 -24.19
C PHE A 80 -10.64 -5.44 -23.03
N LYS A 81 -10.61 -6.55 -22.30
CA LYS A 81 -11.41 -6.75 -21.09
C LYS A 81 -10.48 -6.92 -19.89
N HIS A 82 -10.73 -6.13 -18.85
CA HIS A 82 -9.95 -6.18 -17.61
C HIS A 82 -10.09 -7.51 -16.87
N GLU A 83 -11.18 -8.26 -17.06
CA GLU A 83 -11.37 -9.56 -16.41
C GLU A 83 -10.49 -10.66 -17.03
N SER A 84 -10.12 -10.55 -18.31
CA SER A 84 -9.45 -11.62 -19.04
C SER A 84 -7.95 -11.43 -19.19
N LYS A 85 -7.46 -10.18 -19.23
CA LYS A 85 -6.04 -9.91 -19.52
C LYS A 85 -5.48 -8.77 -18.68
N ARG A 86 -4.26 -8.96 -18.18
CA ARG A 86 -3.52 -7.91 -17.46
C ARG A 86 -3.03 -6.82 -18.41
N LEU A 87 -3.06 -5.57 -17.94
CA LEU A 87 -2.72 -4.38 -18.73
C LEU A 87 -1.25 -4.36 -19.20
N ASP A 88 -0.32 -4.81 -18.36
CA ASP A 88 1.11 -4.92 -18.70
C ASP A 88 1.36 -5.94 -19.82
N VAL A 89 0.68 -7.09 -19.76
CA VAL A 89 0.74 -8.12 -20.81
C VAL A 89 0.13 -7.61 -22.12
N PHE A 90 -0.94 -6.82 -22.03
CA PHE A 90 -1.56 -6.19 -23.20
C PHE A 90 -0.61 -5.21 -23.91
N TYR A 91 -0.06 -4.22 -23.19
CA TYR A 91 0.87 -3.26 -23.78
C TYR A 91 2.15 -3.93 -24.29
N SER A 92 2.68 -4.92 -23.55
CA SER A 92 3.81 -5.72 -24.02
C SER A 92 3.48 -6.46 -25.32
N SER A 93 2.27 -7.01 -25.48
CA SER A 93 1.91 -7.72 -26.71
C SER A 93 1.82 -6.80 -27.94
N LEU A 94 1.48 -5.52 -27.74
CA LEU A 94 1.36 -4.53 -28.81
C LEU A 94 2.69 -3.84 -29.17
N MET A 95 3.52 -3.54 -28.17
CA MET A 95 4.72 -2.72 -28.36
C MET A 95 6.01 -3.55 -28.44
N ASN A 96 6.12 -4.68 -27.72
CA ASN A 96 7.38 -5.43 -27.64
C ASN A 96 7.80 -6.06 -28.98
N LYS A 97 6.84 -6.38 -29.84
CA LYS A 97 7.10 -7.00 -31.15
C LYS A 97 7.58 -6.00 -32.21
N ASN A 98 7.42 -4.70 -31.98
CA ASN A 98 7.71 -3.68 -32.96
C ASN A 98 8.89 -2.82 -32.52
N THR A 99 9.98 -2.84 -33.28
CA THR A 99 11.19 -2.03 -33.03
C THR A 99 10.91 -0.53 -33.07
N ASN A 100 9.80 -0.13 -33.71
CA ASN A 100 9.39 1.28 -33.83
C ASN A 100 8.85 1.89 -32.52
N TYR A 101 8.59 1.11 -31.46
CA TYR A 101 7.97 1.61 -30.22
C TYR A 101 8.81 1.35 -28.96
N GLN A 102 10.13 1.16 -29.11
CA GLN A 102 10.99 0.75 -28.00
C GLN A 102 11.11 1.82 -26.91
N ASN A 103 11.22 3.10 -27.29
CA ASN A 103 11.32 4.19 -26.31
C ASN A 103 9.99 4.35 -25.57
N LEU A 104 8.88 4.31 -26.31
CA LEU A 104 7.53 4.33 -25.75
C LEU A 104 7.30 3.14 -24.80
N PHE A 105 7.74 1.94 -25.17
CA PHE A 105 7.57 0.75 -24.34
C PHE A 105 8.34 0.88 -23.02
N MET A 106 9.59 1.38 -23.06
CA MET A 106 10.37 1.63 -21.85
C MET A 106 9.72 2.70 -20.96
N PHE A 107 9.19 3.76 -21.54
CA PHE A 107 8.45 4.77 -20.79
C PHE A 107 7.20 4.19 -20.11
N VAL A 108 6.36 3.46 -20.85
CA VAL A 108 5.15 2.82 -20.31
C VAL A 108 5.52 1.80 -19.22
N LYS A 109 6.60 1.04 -19.41
CA LYS A 109 7.11 0.10 -18.39
C LYS A 109 7.47 0.83 -17.10
N ASN A 110 8.23 1.92 -17.17
CA ASN A 110 8.61 2.72 -16.00
C ASN A 110 7.36 3.26 -15.27
N VAL A 111 6.40 3.80 -16.02
CA VAL A 111 5.12 4.29 -15.49
C VAL A 111 4.34 3.17 -14.78
N LEU A 112 4.23 1.98 -15.38
CA LEU A 112 3.51 0.85 -14.79
C LEU A 112 4.21 0.30 -13.53
N ILE A 113 5.55 0.33 -13.49
CA ILE A 113 6.33 -0.04 -12.30
C ILE A 113 6.08 0.95 -11.17
N MET A 114 6.18 2.26 -11.44
CA MET A 114 5.92 3.31 -10.45
C MET A 114 4.51 3.24 -9.87
N SER A 115 3.50 2.98 -10.72
CA SER A 115 2.11 2.81 -10.27
C SER A 115 1.99 1.68 -9.24
N ARG A 116 2.63 0.54 -9.50
CA ARG A 116 2.62 -0.61 -8.57
C ARG A 116 3.37 -0.30 -7.27
N GLY A 117 4.49 0.41 -7.34
CA GLY A 117 5.24 0.84 -6.15
C GLY A 117 4.38 1.73 -5.25
N ASN A 118 3.72 2.74 -5.84
CA ASN A 118 2.86 3.66 -5.11
C ASN A 118 1.64 2.96 -4.48
N GLU A 119 1.03 1.99 -5.17
CA GLU A 119 -0.08 1.21 -4.58
C GLU A 119 0.37 0.35 -3.39
N VAL A 120 1.56 -0.26 -3.45
CA VAL A 120 2.10 -1.09 -2.38
C VAL A 120 2.55 -0.22 -1.19
N GLU A 121 3.26 0.87 -1.45
CA GLU A 121 3.76 1.80 -0.42
C GLU A 121 2.65 2.62 0.24
N SER A 122 1.61 3.00 -0.53
CA SER A 122 0.42 3.66 0.01
C SER A 122 -0.58 2.70 0.65
N GLY A 123 -0.30 1.39 0.67
CA GLY A 123 -1.17 0.36 1.25
C GLY A 123 -2.49 0.12 0.49
N LEU A 124 -2.64 0.68 -0.71
CA LEU A 124 -3.84 0.56 -1.55
C LEU A 124 -3.93 -0.80 -2.24
N ARG A 125 -2.78 -1.40 -2.56
CA ARG A 125 -2.71 -2.78 -3.02
C ARG A 125 -2.22 -3.65 -1.87
N ILE A 126 -3.16 -4.41 -1.32
CA ILE A 126 -2.91 -5.42 -0.29
C ILE A 126 -1.87 -6.40 -0.83
N ASN A 127 -0.64 -6.29 -0.32
CA ASN A 127 0.38 -7.29 -0.55
C ASN A 127 -0.04 -8.54 0.26
N LYS A 128 -0.69 -9.51 -0.38
CA LYS A 128 -1.26 -10.70 0.28
C LYS A 128 -0.23 -11.45 1.14
N ALA A 129 1.04 -11.43 0.75
CA ALA A 129 2.13 -12.04 1.51
C ALA A 129 2.44 -11.29 2.81
N MET A 130 2.38 -9.95 2.78
CA MET A 130 2.72 -9.09 3.93
C MET A 130 1.56 -8.92 4.92
N LEU A 131 0.33 -9.19 4.49
CA LEU A 131 -0.84 -9.11 5.39
C LEU A 131 -0.72 -10.12 6.55
N ILE A 132 -0.21 -11.32 6.27
CA ILE A 132 -0.05 -12.40 7.26
C ILE A 132 1.02 -12.04 8.29
N GLU A 133 2.12 -11.42 7.85
CA GLU A 133 3.26 -11.06 8.70
C GLU A 133 3.00 -9.83 9.57
N ASN A 134 2.21 -8.86 9.09
CA ASN A 134 1.83 -7.67 9.84
C ASN A 134 0.55 -7.81 10.69
N MET A 135 -0.16 -8.95 10.61
CA MET A 135 -1.33 -9.19 11.44
C MET A 135 -0.91 -9.70 12.83
N GLN A 136 -1.62 -9.23 13.86
CA GLN A 136 -1.47 -9.80 15.20
C GLN A 136 -1.92 -11.27 15.17
N GLU A 137 -1.23 -12.14 15.89
CA GLU A 137 -1.54 -13.58 15.98
C GLU A 137 -3.03 -13.83 16.28
N ARG A 138 -3.60 -13.04 17.21
CA ARG A 138 -5.03 -13.08 17.53
C ARG A 138 -5.91 -12.87 16.29
N SER A 139 -5.60 -11.88 15.46
CA SER A 139 -6.36 -11.60 14.23
C SER A 139 -6.24 -12.74 13.23
N VAL A 140 -5.06 -13.33 13.09
CA VAL A 140 -4.84 -14.49 12.19
C VAL A 140 -5.66 -15.70 12.65
N ASN A 141 -5.66 -15.98 13.96
CA ASN A 141 -6.42 -17.08 14.53
C ASN A 141 -7.92 -16.86 14.35
N THR A 142 -8.43 -15.65 14.58
CA THR A 142 -9.85 -15.32 14.34
C THR A 142 -10.23 -15.47 12.87
N LEU A 143 -9.40 -14.99 11.93
CA LEU A 143 -9.67 -15.16 10.50
C LEU A 143 -9.76 -16.65 10.11
N ARG A 144 -8.86 -17.48 10.65
CA ARG A 144 -8.89 -18.93 10.42
C ARG A 144 -10.18 -19.55 10.95
N THR A 145 -10.57 -19.25 12.18
CA THR A 145 -11.82 -19.75 12.76
C THR A 145 -13.04 -19.37 11.91
N VAL A 146 -13.10 -18.13 11.43
CA VAL A 146 -14.19 -17.68 10.55
C VAL A 146 -14.15 -18.44 9.23
N HIS A 147 -12.98 -18.57 8.61
CA HIS A 147 -12.81 -19.32 7.36
C HIS A 147 -13.28 -20.78 7.49
N ASP A 148 -12.91 -21.44 8.59
CA ASP A 148 -13.26 -22.84 8.84
C ASP A 148 -14.78 -22.98 9.07
N ALA A 149 -15.39 -22.04 9.81
CA ALA A 149 -16.84 -22.03 10.01
C ALA A 149 -17.61 -21.85 8.68
N VAL A 150 -17.16 -20.94 7.81
CA VAL A 150 -17.78 -20.72 6.49
C VAL A 150 -17.52 -21.90 5.54
N SER A 151 -16.35 -22.53 5.64
CA SER A 151 -16.04 -23.72 4.82
C SER A 151 -16.91 -24.90 5.23
N ASN A 152 -17.14 -25.08 6.53
CA ASN A 152 -17.99 -26.14 7.06
C ASN A 152 -19.49 -25.95 6.74
N SER A 153 -19.95 -24.70 6.58
CA SER A 153 -21.33 -24.43 6.12
C SER A 153 -21.53 -24.66 4.61
N GLY A 154 -20.45 -24.97 3.88
CA GLY A 154 -20.44 -25.31 2.46
C GLY A 154 -20.64 -24.12 1.50
N CYS A 155 -21.14 -22.97 1.97
CA CYS A 155 -21.24 -21.75 1.19
C CYS A 155 -21.44 -20.52 2.10
N LEU A 156 -20.97 -19.35 1.64
CA LEU A 156 -21.09 -18.07 2.35
C LEU A 156 -22.54 -17.71 2.68
N PHE A 157 -23.50 -18.06 1.81
CA PHE A 157 -24.92 -17.75 1.98
C PHE A 157 -25.68 -18.74 2.87
N LYS A 158 -25.02 -19.80 3.36
CA LYS A 158 -25.61 -20.81 4.24
C LYS A 158 -25.20 -20.65 5.71
N VAL A 159 -24.49 -19.58 6.04
CA VAL A 159 -24.10 -19.29 7.43
C VAL A 159 -25.27 -18.58 8.10
N ASP A 160 -25.82 -19.21 9.13
CA ASP A 160 -26.87 -18.60 9.95
C ASP A 160 -26.29 -17.45 10.77
N ILE A 161 -26.77 -16.23 10.53
CA ILE A 161 -26.29 -15.03 11.23
C ILE A 161 -27.09 -14.83 12.51
N GLU A 162 -26.46 -15.14 13.64
CA GLU A 162 -27.07 -14.95 14.96
C GLU A 162 -26.98 -13.49 15.45
N LYS A 163 -27.90 -13.10 16.34
CA LYS A 163 -27.88 -11.78 17.01
C LYS A 163 -26.56 -11.50 17.74
N GLN A 164 -25.91 -12.56 18.25
CA GLN A 164 -24.62 -12.48 18.93
C GLN A 164 -23.47 -12.08 18.00
N MET A 165 -23.61 -12.22 16.68
CA MET A 165 -22.62 -11.77 15.69
C MET A 165 -22.89 -10.32 15.25
N ILE A 166 -24.17 -9.94 15.18
CA ILE A 166 -24.59 -8.60 14.73
C ILE A 166 -24.22 -7.52 15.74
N LEU A 167 -24.46 -7.78 17.03
CA LEU A 167 -24.23 -6.77 18.08
C LEU A 167 -22.75 -6.36 18.17
N PRO A 168 -21.76 -7.29 18.16
CA PRO A 168 -20.35 -6.91 18.11
C PRO A 168 -19.93 -6.26 16.80
N ALA A 169 -20.46 -6.71 15.66
CA ALA A 169 -20.14 -6.08 14.38
C ALA A 169 -20.58 -4.60 14.35
N ARG A 170 -21.78 -4.31 14.87
CA ARG A 170 -22.31 -2.93 14.94
C ARG A 170 -21.52 -2.05 15.90
N ASN A 171 -21.00 -2.61 16.99
CA ASN A 171 -20.24 -1.90 18.02
C ASN A 171 -18.71 -2.02 17.87
N ALA A 172 -18.21 -2.56 16.75
CA ALA A 172 -16.79 -2.87 16.54
C ALA A 172 -15.87 -1.66 16.79
N HIS A 173 -16.33 -0.46 16.41
CA HIS A 173 -15.58 0.78 16.66
C HIS A 173 -15.42 1.07 18.16
N SER A 174 -16.47 0.88 18.98
CA SER A 174 -16.38 1.09 20.43
C SER A 174 -15.38 0.12 21.06
N TYR A 175 -15.51 -1.17 20.72
CA TYR A 175 -14.61 -2.22 21.23
C TYR A 175 -13.15 -1.98 20.85
N TYR A 176 -12.90 -1.48 19.63
CA TYR A 176 -11.56 -1.11 19.22
C TYR A 176 -10.97 0.00 20.10
N HIS A 177 -11.74 1.06 20.40
CA HIS A 177 -11.27 2.15 21.25
C HIS A 177 -11.09 1.73 22.71
N GLU A 178 -11.94 0.86 23.21
CA GLU A 178 -11.80 0.26 24.55
C GLU A 178 -10.51 -0.57 24.63
N GLU A 179 -10.27 -1.46 23.67
CA GLU A 179 -9.06 -2.28 23.62
C GLU A 179 -7.79 -1.41 23.52
N LEU A 180 -7.82 -0.33 22.74
CA LEU A 180 -6.72 0.63 22.67
C LEU A 180 -6.45 1.33 24.00
N LYS A 181 -7.50 1.71 24.75
CA LYS A 181 -7.37 2.32 26.08
C LYS A 181 -6.77 1.32 27.07
N GLU A 182 -7.22 0.07 27.04
CA GLU A 182 -6.68 -1.00 27.88
C GLU A 182 -5.21 -1.28 27.58
N LYS A 183 -4.84 -1.43 26.30
CA LYS A 183 -3.43 -1.62 25.89
C LYS A 183 -2.54 -0.48 26.40
N LYS A 184 -3.00 0.77 26.31
CA LYS A 184 -2.29 1.94 26.87
C LYS A 184 -2.16 1.88 28.39
N ASN A 185 -3.21 1.45 29.10
CA ASN A 185 -3.22 1.33 30.55
C ASN A 185 -2.28 0.22 31.05
N VAL A 186 -2.29 -0.95 30.39
CA VAL A 186 -1.38 -2.06 30.68
C VAL A 186 0.07 -1.64 30.46
N LEU A 187 0.36 -0.95 29.35
CA LEU A 187 1.71 -0.44 29.08
C LEU A 187 2.17 0.54 30.18
N ARG A 188 1.30 1.49 30.57
CA ARG A 188 1.60 2.43 31.66
C ARG A 188 1.86 1.73 32.99
N LYS A 189 1.07 0.71 33.35
CA LYS A 189 1.28 -0.10 34.56
C LYS A 189 2.60 -0.88 34.50
N SER A 190 2.91 -1.50 33.37
CA SER A 190 4.17 -2.23 33.15
C SER A 190 5.40 -1.33 33.29
N LEU A 191 5.34 -0.11 32.72
CA LEU A 191 6.42 0.88 32.84
C LEU A 191 6.62 1.36 34.28
N LYS A 192 5.52 1.63 35.01
CA LYS A 192 5.58 1.99 36.44
C LYS A 192 6.19 0.87 37.28
N ASN A 193 5.81 -0.38 37.04
CA ASN A 193 6.33 -1.53 37.76
C ASN A 193 7.83 -1.77 37.46
N LYS A 194 8.28 -1.56 36.22
CA LYS A 194 9.71 -1.59 35.87
C LYS A 194 10.49 -0.48 36.60
N HIS A 195 9.95 0.73 36.64
CA HIS A 195 10.60 1.85 37.33
C HIS A 195 10.70 1.62 38.85
N LEU A 196 9.67 1.01 39.45
CA LEU A 196 9.65 0.68 40.88
C LEU A 196 10.66 -0.45 41.22
N LYS A 197 10.77 -1.47 40.36
CA LYS A 197 11.79 -2.52 40.51
C LYS A 197 13.21 -1.96 40.45
N ILE A 198 13.50 -1.08 39.48
CA ILE A 198 14.82 -0.44 39.36
C ILE A 198 15.16 0.41 40.58
N ARG A 199 14.18 1.13 41.15
CA ARG A 199 14.38 1.90 42.40
C ARG A 199 14.59 1.01 43.61
N GLY A 200 13.91 -0.13 43.70
CA GLY A 200 14.11 -1.11 44.77
C GLY A 200 15.51 -1.74 44.72
N THR A 201 15.97 -2.16 43.55
CA THR A 201 17.33 -2.73 43.38
C THR A 201 18.42 -1.71 43.74
N LYS A 202 18.23 -0.43 43.41
CA LYS A 202 19.17 0.64 43.79
C LYS A 202 19.21 0.92 45.31
N ARG A 203 18.10 0.74 46.03
CA ARG A 203 18.05 0.89 47.49
C ARG A 203 18.71 -0.28 48.23
N ASN A 204 18.48 -1.50 47.76
CA ASN A 204 19.12 -2.68 48.36
C ASN A 204 20.65 -2.65 48.17
N GLN A 205 21.15 -2.11 47.04
CA GLN A 205 22.59 -1.90 46.81
C GLN A 205 23.21 -0.75 47.63
N SER A 206 22.41 0.23 48.08
CA SER A 206 22.90 1.24 49.03
C SER A 206 22.89 0.73 50.48
N GLU A 207 21.92 -0.10 50.86
CA GLU A 207 21.82 -0.68 52.21
C GLU A 207 22.88 -1.79 52.46
N GLU A 208 23.26 -2.58 51.44
CA GLU A 208 24.37 -3.56 51.56
C GLU A 208 25.76 -2.90 51.65
N ASN A 209 25.92 -1.66 51.18
CA ASN A 209 27.21 -0.94 51.25
C ASN A 209 27.37 -0.12 52.54
N GLU A 210 26.33 0.06 53.35
CA GLU A 210 26.39 0.84 54.61
C GLU A 210 26.65 -0.02 55.86
N ASN A 211 26.80 -1.35 55.74
CA ASN A 211 27.04 -2.19 56.92
C ASN A 211 28.05 -3.34 56.70
N PRO A 212 29.37 -3.05 56.82
CA PRO A 212 30.27 -4.05 57.42
C PRO A 212 31.31 -3.39 58.34
N THR A 213 30.91 -2.88 59.51
CA THR A 213 31.85 -2.72 60.64
C THR A 213 31.13 -2.73 61.98
N SER A 214 31.01 -3.91 62.58
CA SER A 214 31.09 -4.09 64.05
C SER A 214 31.00 -5.58 64.39
N SER A 215 32.15 -6.26 64.39
CA SER A 215 32.48 -7.43 65.24
C SER A 215 33.79 -8.08 64.77
N ARG A 216 34.90 -7.37 64.99
CA ARG A 216 36.25 -7.97 65.10
C ARG A 216 36.93 -7.43 66.35
N GLU A 217 36.33 -7.73 67.50
CA GLU A 217 37.02 -7.75 68.78
C GLU A 217 36.61 -9.02 69.50
N ALA A 218 37.54 -9.98 69.51
CA ALA A 218 37.67 -11.13 70.42
C ALA A 218 38.32 -12.28 69.64
N ASN A 219 39.64 -12.34 69.64
CA ASN A 219 40.31 -13.51 70.21
C ASN A 219 41.79 -13.21 70.41
N SER A 220 42.16 -13.41 71.67
CA SER A 220 43.50 -13.46 72.22
C SER A 220 44.26 -14.70 71.76
#